data_AF-A0A9D4QZR9-F1
#
_entry.id   AF-A0A9D4QZR9-F1
#
_cell.length_a   1.000
_cell.length_b   1.000
_cell.length_c   1.000
_cell.angle_alpha   90.00
_cell.angle_beta   90.00
_cell.angle_gamma   90.00
#
_symmetry.space_group_name_H-M   'P 1'
#
loop_
_entity.id
_entity.type
_entity.pdbx_description
1 polymer ?
#
loop_
_entity_poly.entity_id
_entity_poly.type
_entity_poly.pdbx_seq_one_letter_code
_entity_poly.pdbx_strand_id
1 'polypeptide(L)'
;MCEYFKKDWTSDLGIKHVLLTIKCLLIVPNPESALNEEAGKLLLEQYEDYTKRAKIYTEIHAKPPKFSEPVSTDAISEGPIAKKHAGDKKLLDKKKKEKKKILKRL
;
A
#
# COMPACT_ATOMS: atom_id res chain seq x y z
N MET A 1 -10.55 11.15 9.67
CA MET A 1 -9.27 11.70 10.16
C MET A 1 -9.48 12.17 11.59
N CYS A 2 -8.61 11.85 12.56
CA CYS A 2 -8.58 12.65 13.79
C CYS A 2 -8.31 14.10 13.34
N GLU A 3 -9.35 14.94 13.28
CA GLU A 3 -9.20 16.38 13.04
C GLU A 3 -8.18 16.99 14.02
N TYR A 4 -8.00 16.33 15.16
CA TYR A 4 -7.06 16.66 16.23
C TYR A 4 -5.60 16.88 15.78
N PHE A 5 -5.08 16.13 14.80
CA PHE A 5 -3.67 16.31 14.43
C PHE A 5 -3.43 17.43 13.43
N LYS A 6 -4.41 17.70 12.56
CA LYS A 6 -4.28 18.70 11.49
C LYS A 6 -4.71 20.09 11.95
N LYS A 7 -5.62 20.18 12.94
CA LYS A 7 -6.09 21.44 13.53
C LYS A 7 -5.54 21.73 14.93
N ASP A 8 -5.25 20.70 15.74
CA ASP A 8 -4.92 20.90 17.17
C ASP A 8 -3.46 20.55 17.51
N TRP A 9 -2.51 20.77 16.59
CA TRP A 9 -1.08 20.66 16.93
C TRP A 9 -0.67 21.79 17.89
N THR A 10 -0.71 21.49 19.18
CA THR A 10 -0.15 22.30 20.27
C THR A 10 1.28 21.83 20.61
N SER A 11 2.16 22.74 21.04
CA SER A 11 3.53 22.40 21.47
C SER A 11 3.60 21.41 22.65
N ASP A 12 2.49 21.17 23.33
CA ASP A 12 2.33 20.18 24.41
C ASP A 12 2.18 18.73 23.90
N LEU A 13 1.85 18.54 22.61
CA LEU A 13 1.71 17.22 22.00
C LEU A 13 3.08 16.62 21.68
N GLY A 14 3.65 15.94 22.68
CA GLY A 14 4.93 15.24 22.53
C GLY A 14 4.89 14.04 21.57
N ILE A 15 6.08 13.52 21.24
CA ILE A 15 6.28 12.35 20.37
C ILE A 15 5.48 11.11 20.82
N LYS A 16 5.26 10.95 22.14
CA LYS A 16 4.44 9.87 22.71
C LYS A 16 3.02 9.88 22.13
N HIS A 17 2.42 11.05 22.01
CA HIS A 17 1.06 11.18 21.48
C HIS A 17 1.01 10.90 19.97
N VAL A 18 2.02 11.35 19.22
CA VAL A 18 2.18 11.03 17.79
C VAL A 18 2.23 9.51 17.57
N LEU A 19 3.10 8.82 18.30
CA LEU A 19 3.29 7.37 18.18
C LEU A 19 2.02 6.60 18.59
N LEU A 20 1.31 7.07 19.62
CA LEU A 20 0.02 6.49 20.02
C LEU A 20 -1.01 6.62 18.90
N THR A 21 -1.10 7.78 18.26
CA THR A 21 -2.01 7.99 17.13
C THR A 21 -1.66 7.09 15.94
N ILE A 22 -0.38 6.97 15.60
CA ILE A 22 0.08 6.04 14.55
C ILE A 22 -0.33 4.61 14.89
N LYS A 23 -0.15 4.17 16.14
CA LYS A 23 -0.58 2.84 16.59
C LYS A 23 -2.09 2.64 16.42
N CYS A 24 -2.91 3.63 16.81
CA CYS A 24 -4.36 3.55 16.63
C CYS A 24 -4.75 3.39 15.15
N LEU A 25 -4.08 4.10 14.24
CA LEU A 25 -4.32 4.01 12.80
C LEU A 25 -3.94 2.65 12.21
N LEU A 26 -2.94 1.98 12.78
CA LEU A 26 -2.57 0.62 12.37
C LEU A 26 -3.55 -0.44 12.86
N ILE A 27 -4.25 -0.20 13.98
CA ILE A 27 -5.25 -1.12 14.54
C ILE A 27 -6.61 -0.91 13.85
N VAL A 28 -7.05 0.34 13.70
CA VAL A 28 -8.32 0.71 13.07
C VAL A 28 -8.04 1.80 12.03
N PRO A 29 -7.78 1.41 10.77
CA PRO A 29 -7.52 2.38 9.71
C PRO A 29 -8.78 3.18 9.36
N ASN A 30 -8.61 4.44 8.98
CA ASN A 30 -9.70 5.29 8.48
C ASN A 30 -9.62 5.43 6.94
N PRO A 31 -10.52 4.79 6.17
CA PRO A 31 -10.51 4.81 4.71
C PRO A 31 -10.81 6.18 4.10
N GLU A 32 -11.67 6.99 4.73
CA GLU A 32 -12.07 8.32 4.22
C GLU A 32 -10.92 9.32 4.24
N SER A 33 -9.97 9.11 5.15
CA SER A 33 -8.75 9.92 5.27
C SER A 33 -7.50 9.24 4.73
N ALA A 34 -7.65 8.16 3.95
CA ALA A 34 -6.53 7.45 3.39
C ALA A 34 -5.72 8.37 2.46
N LEU A 35 -4.40 8.44 2.69
CA LEU A 35 -3.51 9.20 1.82
C LEU A 35 -3.42 8.58 0.42
N ASN A 36 -3.56 7.26 0.33
CA ASN A 36 -3.68 6.54 -0.92
C ASN A 36 -5.16 6.21 -1.16
N GLU A 37 -5.74 6.87 -2.15
CA GLU A 37 -7.15 6.67 -2.55
C GLU A 37 -7.45 5.21 -2.90
N GLU A 38 -6.51 4.50 -3.54
CA GLU A 38 -6.69 3.10 -3.93
C GLU A 38 -6.71 2.18 -2.70
N ALA A 39 -5.86 2.45 -1.70
CA ALA A 39 -5.87 1.71 -0.45
C ALA A 39 -7.15 1.97 0.37
N GLY A 40 -7.64 3.22 0.39
CA GLY A 40 -8.90 3.57 1.03
C GLY A 40 -10.10 2.87 0.38
N LYS A 41 -10.12 2.81 -0.96
CA LYS A 41 -11.15 2.10 -1.72
C LYS A 41 -11.10 0.59 -1.48
N LEU A 42 -9.92 -0.03 -1.54
CA LEU A 42 -9.75 -1.45 -1.23
C LEU A 42 -10.20 -1.79 0.19
N LEU A 43 -9.90 -0.91 1.16
CA LEU A 43 -10.31 -1.11 2.54
C LEU A 43 -11.85 -1.14 2.72
N LEU A 44 -12.59 -0.36 1.92
CA LEU A 44 -14.06 -0.31 1.94
C LEU A 44 -14.72 -1.40 1.09
N GLU A 45 -14.21 -1.65 -0.11
CA GLU A 45 -14.88 -2.51 -1.11
C GLU A 45 -14.35 -3.95 -1.11
N GLN A 46 -13.06 -4.15 -0.79
CA GLN A 46 -12.35 -5.43 -0.97
C GLN A 46 -11.34 -5.69 0.16
N TYR A 47 -11.85 -5.85 1.38
CA TYR A 47 -11.03 -5.99 2.59
C TYR A 47 -10.01 -7.14 2.54
N GLU A 48 -10.37 -8.27 1.91
CA GLU A 48 -9.47 -9.43 1.79
C GLU A 48 -8.21 -9.10 0.98
N ASP A 49 -8.35 -8.37 -0.12
CA ASP A 49 -7.22 -8.01 -0.97
C ASP A 49 -6.38 -6.90 -0.35
N TYR A 50 -7.01 -5.96 0.36
CA TYR A 50 -6.32 -5.01 1.23
C TYR A 50 -5.44 -5.74 2.25
N THR A 51 -6.01 -6.72 2.97
CA THR A 51 -5.31 -7.47 4.03
C THR A 51 -4.15 -8.29 3.48
N LYS A 52 -4.31 -8.96 2.33
CA LYS A 52 -3.21 -9.68 1.66
C LYS A 52 -2.06 -8.75 1.31
N ARG A 53 -2.35 -7.59 0.72
CA ARG A 53 -1.32 -6.59 0.40
C ARG A 53 -0.65 -6.07 1.67
N ALA A 54 -1.43 -5.70 2.68
CA ALA A 54 -0.91 -5.20 3.95
C ALA A 54 0.05 -6.21 4.62
N LYS A 55 -0.25 -7.51 4.57
CA LYS A 55 0.64 -8.58 5.06
C LYS A 55 1.97 -8.61 4.33
N ILE A 56 1.94 -8.64 3.00
CA ILE A 56 3.17 -8.65 2.17
C ILE A 56 4.04 -7.43 2.47
N TYR A 57 3.45 -6.23 2.53
CA TYR A 57 4.19 -5.02 2.87
C TYR A 57 4.80 -5.09 4.27
N THR A 58 4.05 -5.60 5.25
CA THR A 58 4.51 -5.77 6.64
C THR A 58 5.67 -6.77 6.71
N GLU A 59 5.58 -7.90 6.01
CA GLU A 59 6.61 -8.94 5.97
C GLU A 59 7.92 -8.45 5.36
N ILE A 60 7.88 -7.55 4.38
CA ILE A 60 9.08 -7.01 3.73
C ILE A 60 9.68 -5.88 4.56
N HIS A 61 8.85 -4.96 5.06
CA HIS A 61 9.33 -3.67 5.61
C HIS A 61 9.30 -3.54 7.13
N ALA A 62 8.50 -4.35 7.82
CA ALA A 62 8.26 -4.23 9.26
C ALA A 62 8.49 -5.57 9.97
N LYS A 63 9.57 -6.27 9.60
CA LYS A 63 9.97 -7.49 10.32
C LYS A 63 10.26 -7.13 11.77
N PRO A 64 9.69 -7.88 12.75
CA PRO A 64 10.07 -7.68 14.12
C PRO A 64 11.59 -7.91 14.26
N PRO A 65 12.28 -7.10 15.08
CA PRO A 65 13.69 -7.34 15.33
C PRO A 65 13.84 -8.77 15.85
N LYS A 66 14.58 -9.60 15.10
CA LYS A 66 15.02 -10.88 15.62
C LYS A 66 15.91 -10.54 16.80
N PHE A 67 15.53 -10.95 18.00
CA PHE A 67 16.43 -10.93 19.15
C PHE A 67 17.68 -11.69 18.71
N SER A 68 18.77 -10.96 18.45
CA SER A 68 20.00 -11.53 17.91
C SER A 68 20.74 -12.21 19.06
N GLU A 69 20.68 -13.54 19.10
CA GLU A 69 21.84 -14.34 19.50
C GLU A 69 23.04 -13.95 18.61
N PRO A 70 24.28 -13.94 19.13
CA PRO A 70 25.42 -13.34 18.46
C PRO A 70 25.74 -13.97 17.09
N VAL A 71 26.04 -13.07 16.16
CA VAL A 71 26.25 -13.25 14.72
C VAL A 71 27.31 -14.30 14.40
N SER A 72 26.96 -15.27 13.55
CA SER A 72 27.90 -15.95 12.67
C SER A 72 27.67 -15.44 11.25
N THR A 73 28.70 -14.80 10.70
CA THR A 73 28.86 -14.39 9.32
C THR A 73 28.80 -15.59 8.39
N ASP A 74 28.00 -15.51 7.32
CA ASP A 74 28.44 -15.77 5.94
C ASP A 74 27.27 -15.78 4.93
N ALA A 75 27.56 -15.18 3.76
CA ALA A 75 27.05 -15.48 2.42
C ALA A 75 26.50 -14.25 1.64
N ILE A 76 27.36 -13.78 0.75
CA ILE A 76 27.18 -12.81 -0.33
C ILE A 76 26.45 -13.47 -1.51
N SER A 77 25.57 -12.75 -2.23
CA SER A 77 25.50 -12.83 -3.70
C SER A 77 24.65 -11.73 -4.33
N GLU A 78 25.33 -10.85 -5.08
CA GLU A 78 25.00 -10.43 -6.47
C GLU A 78 23.57 -9.91 -6.76
N GLY A 79 23.47 -8.58 -6.91
CA GLY A 79 22.42 -7.96 -7.71
C GLY A 79 23.02 -7.37 -8.98
N PRO A 80 22.36 -7.58 -10.14
CA PRO A 80 22.50 -6.57 -11.18
C PRO A 80 21.17 -6.22 -11.90
N ILE A 81 21.16 -4.96 -12.35
CA ILE A 81 20.42 -4.37 -13.49
C ILE A 81 19.10 -3.65 -13.18
N ALA A 82 19.26 -2.34 -13.04
CA ALA A 82 18.28 -1.35 -13.45
C ALA A 82 18.03 -1.47 -14.98
N LYS A 83 16.82 -1.87 -15.36
CA LYS A 83 16.26 -1.59 -16.69
C LYS A 83 15.00 -0.76 -16.51
N LYS A 84 15.12 0.52 -16.89
CA LYS A 84 14.03 1.47 -17.08
C LYS A 84 13.03 0.88 -18.08
N HIS A 85 11.75 0.79 -17.72
CA HIS A 85 10.67 0.66 -18.69
C HIS A 85 9.75 1.87 -18.57
N ALA A 86 10.00 2.82 -19.47
CA ALA A 86 9.06 3.84 -19.86
C ALA A 86 8.03 3.21 -20.81
N GLY A 87 6.74 3.47 -20.54
CA GLY A 87 5.66 3.46 -21.52
C GLY A 87 5.17 2.11 -22.03
N ASP A 88 3.96 1.72 -21.63
CA ASP A 88 3.00 1.21 -22.63
C ASP A 88 1.55 1.35 -22.15
N LYS A 89 0.97 2.49 -22.51
CA LYS A 89 -0.47 2.80 -22.42
C LYS A 89 -1.09 2.41 -23.76
N LYS A 90 -1.45 1.14 -23.98
CA LYS A 90 -2.21 0.76 -25.19
C LYS A 90 -2.88 -0.62 -25.21
N LEU A 91 -3.59 -1.04 -24.16
CA LEU A 91 -4.45 -2.24 -24.26
C LEU A 91 -5.77 -2.08 -23.49
N LEU A 92 -6.69 -1.27 -24.01
CA LEU A 92 -8.11 -1.33 -23.58
C LEU A 92 -9.15 -0.87 -24.63
N ASP A 93 -8.77 -0.66 -25.90
CA ASP A 93 -9.72 -0.24 -26.96
C ASP A 93 -10.05 -1.31 -28.01
N LYS A 94 -9.69 -2.59 -27.76
CA LYS A 94 -9.96 -3.67 -28.72
C LYS A 94 -11.30 -4.39 -28.49
N LYS A 95 -11.99 -4.15 -27.37
CA LYS A 95 -13.24 -4.85 -27.01
C LYS A 95 -14.53 -4.18 -27.52
N LYS A 96 -14.47 -2.95 -28.06
CA LYS A 96 -15.65 -2.25 -28.62
C LYS A 96 -15.84 -2.40 -30.14
N LYS A 97 -14.83 -2.87 -30.89
CA LYS A 97 -14.90 -2.98 -32.37
C LYS A 97 -15.48 -4.31 -32.87
N GLU A 98 -15.39 -5.37 -32.09
CA GLU A 98 -15.89 -6.71 -32.45
C GLU A 98 -17.42 -6.82 -32.37
N LYS A 99 -18.07 -6.18 -31.39
CA LYS A 99 -19.55 -6.21 -31.27
C LYS A 99 -20.29 -5.49 -32.41
N LYS A 100 -19.67 -4.51 -33.07
CA LYS A 100 -20.27 -3.80 -34.21
C LYS A 100 -20.19 -4.56 -35.54
N LYS A 101 -19.29 -5.54 -35.66
CA LYS A 101 -19.17 -6.36 -36.89
C LYS A 101 -20.13 -7.55 -36.90
N ILE A 102 -20.53 -8.07 -35.75
CA ILE A 102 -21.40 -9.25 -35.64
C ILE A 102 -22.89 -8.88 -35.87
N LEU A 103 -23.30 -7.65 -35.55
CA LEU A 103 -24.70 -7.21 -35.69
C LEU A 103 -25.08 -6.74 -37.11
N LYS A 104 -24.14 -6.70 -38.07
CA LYS A 104 -24.43 -6.35 -39.48
C LYS A 104 -24.51 -7.57 -40.40
N ARG A 105 -24.53 -8.77 -39.83
CA ARG A 105 -24.56 -10.04 -40.59
C ARG A 105 -25.69 -10.99 -40.18
N LEU A 106 -26.68 -10.47 -39.45
CA LEU A 106 -28.00 -11.07 -39.24
C LEU A 106 -29.04 -10.14 -39.87
#